data_AF-A0A7R9UFZ0-F1
#
_entry.id   AF-A0A7R9UFZ0-F1
#
_cell.length_a   1.000
_cell.length_b   1.000
_cell.length_c   1.000
_cell.angle_alpha   90.00
_cell.angle_beta   90.00
_cell.angle_gamma   90.00
#
_symmetry.space_group_name_H-M   'P 1'
#
loop_
_entity.id
_entity.type
_entity.pdbx_description
1 polymer ?
#
loop_
_entity_poly.entity_id
_entity_poly.type
_entity_poly.pdbx_seq_one_letter_code
_entity_poly.pdbx_strand_id
1 'polypeptide(L)'
;QVDLVPTLSLLFGKPIPFSSMGGLIPELFVHPAPPATNSAQVASQLSSALLLNCLQVWNYLKEYGNAAGRTFPAETMRQLSARLANAVRRHEAVFQPSVKDGEGVEKRFRRMASVCTEYRLFLDEALALGQAAWTQFDDGFMIGGIALLIAATAVLFIFALRNGRGGPKLPAIPLGLVGLWYASAFSNSYIVEEKEVS
;
A
#
# COMPACT_ATOMS: atom_id res chain seq x y z
N GLN A 1 -9.37 -1.99 -2.76
CA GLN A 1 -9.50 -0.56 -3.15
C GLN A 1 -8.15 0.02 -3.59
N VAL A 2 -7.05 -0.31 -2.90
CA VAL A 2 -5.70 0.23 -3.21
C VAL A 2 -5.18 -0.11 -4.61
N ASP A 3 -5.59 -1.23 -5.20
CA ASP A 3 -5.10 -1.69 -6.51
C ASP A 3 -5.68 -0.92 -7.72
N LEU A 4 -6.72 -0.10 -7.48
CA LEU A 4 -7.40 0.63 -8.54
C LEU A 4 -6.51 1.74 -9.13
N VAL A 5 -5.83 2.50 -8.25
CA VAL A 5 -4.98 3.63 -8.65
C VAL A 5 -3.87 3.20 -9.61
N PRO A 6 -2.98 2.25 -9.28
CA PRO A 6 -1.91 1.87 -10.18
C PRO A 6 -2.45 1.21 -11.47
N THR A 7 -3.56 0.48 -11.38
CA THR A 7 -4.19 -0.15 -12.55
C THR A 7 -4.71 0.90 -13.52
N LEU A 8 -5.51 1.87 -13.06
CA LEU A 8 -6.05 2.92 -13.91
C LEU A 8 -4.96 3.84 -14.46
N SER A 9 -3.93 4.16 -13.67
CA SER A 9 -2.79 4.94 -14.15
C SER A 9 -2.13 4.30 -15.37
N LEU A 10 -1.82 3.00 -15.28
CA LEU A 10 -1.20 2.29 -16.41
C LEU A 10 -2.15 2.13 -17.60
N LEU A 11 -3.44 1.86 -17.38
CA LEU A 11 -4.43 1.79 -18.46
C LEU A 11 -4.60 3.12 -19.21
N PHE A 12 -4.46 4.25 -18.52
CA PHE A 12 -4.47 5.59 -19.12
C PHE A 12 -3.09 6.05 -19.62
N GLY A 13 -2.06 5.18 -19.58
CA GLY A 13 -0.70 5.53 -20.01
C GLY A 13 -0.03 6.60 -19.14
N LYS A 14 -0.48 6.76 -17.90
CA LYS A 14 0.10 7.68 -16.91
C LYS A 14 1.06 6.92 -15.99
N PRO A 15 2.11 7.57 -15.48
CA PRO A 15 2.94 6.98 -14.45
C PRO A 15 2.10 6.69 -13.19
N ILE A 16 2.47 5.63 -12.47
CA ILE A 16 1.84 5.30 -11.18
C ILE A 16 2.21 6.40 -10.18
N PRO A 17 1.24 7.03 -9.50
CA PRO A 17 1.51 8.02 -8.46
C PRO A 17 2.40 7.46 -7.35
N PHE A 18 3.32 8.28 -6.84
CA PHE A 18 4.28 7.83 -5.83
C PHE A 18 3.62 7.30 -4.54
N SER A 19 2.50 7.89 -4.11
CA SER A 19 1.77 7.47 -2.91
C SER A 19 1.03 6.12 -3.06
N SER A 20 1.06 5.51 -4.24
CA SER A 20 0.38 4.24 -4.50
C SER A 20 1.23 3.03 -4.09
N MET A 21 0.74 2.26 -3.11
CA MET A 21 1.17 0.89 -2.80
C MET A 21 0.08 -0.14 -3.11
N GLY A 22 -0.71 0.07 -4.17
CA GLY A 22 -1.59 -0.97 -4.67
C GLY A 22 -0.83 -1.98 -5.54
N GLY A 23 -1.29 -3.22 -5.57
CA GLY A 23 -0.98 -4.15 -6.65
C GLY A 23 -1.75 -3.78 -7.93
N LEU A 24 -1.61 -4.58 -8.98
CA LEU A 24 -2.39 -4.45 -10.21
C LEU A 24 -3.55 -5.43 -10.25
N ILE A 25 -4.65 -5.07 -10.89
CA ILE A 25 -5.76 -5.97 -11.23
C ILE A 25 -5.46 -6.59 -12.62
N PRO A 26 -4.93 -7.82 -12.69
CA PRO A 26 -4.38 -8.36 -13.94
C PRO A 26 -5.43 -8.55 -15.04
N GLU A 27 -6.68 -8.82 -14.66
CA GLU A 27 -7.79 -9.09 -15.56
C GLU A 27 -8.09 -7.89 -16.48
N LEU A 28 -7.79 -6.67 -16.01
CA LEU A 28 -8.00 -5.46 -16.80
C LEU A 28 -6.93 -5.24 -17.87
N PHE A 29 -5.79 -5.92 -17.77
CA PHE A 29 -4.73 -5.92 -18.78
C PHE A 29 -4.90 -7.07 -19.80
N VAL A 30 -5.88 -7.95 -19.58
CA VAL A 30 -6.24 -9.02 -20.51
C VAL A 30 -7.40 -8.52 -21.37
N HIS A 31 -7.10 -8.03 -22.58
CA HIS A 31 -8.15 -7.69 -23.53
C HIS A 31 -8.75 -8.96 -24.14
N PRO A 32 -10.08 -9.04 -24.33
CA PRO A 32 -10.73 -10.04 -25.17
C PRO A 32 -10.38 -9.71 -26.62
N ALA A 33 -9.17 -10.07 -27.00
CA ALA A 33 -8.67 -9.82 -28.32
C ALA A 33 -9.13 -10.95 -29.26
N PRO A 34 -9.35 -10.68 -30.56
CA PRO A 34 -9.77 -11.72 -31.52
C PRO A 34 -8.80 -12.90 -31.48
N PRO A 35 -9.21 -14.12 -31.89
CA PRO A 35 -8.44 -15.38 -31.73
C PRO A 35 -7.03 -15.38 -32.34
N ALA A 36 -6.63 -14.31 -33.03
CA ALA A 36 -5.30 -14.08 -33.59
C ALA A 36 -4.34 -13.29 -32.66
N THR A 37 -4.79 -12.74 -31.54
CA THR A 37 -3.89 -12.02 -30.63
C THR A 37 -3.10 -13.02 -29.81
N ASN A 38 -1.82 -13.06 -30.12
CA ASN A 38 -0.85 -14.01 -29.59
C ASN A 38 -0.85 -13.95 -28.05
N SER A 39 -1.14 -15.05 -27.35
CA SER A 39 -1.16 -15.09 -25.87
C SER A 39 0.17 -14.62 -25.25
N ALA A 40 1.26 -14.74 -26.01
CA ALA A 40 2.57 -14.18 -25.67
C ALA A 40 2.59 -12.64 -25.58
N GLN A 41 1.81 -11.94 -26.41
CA GLN A 41 1.70 -10.48 -26.39
C GLN A 41 0.97 -9.98 -25.14
N VAL A 42 -0.14 -10.62 -24.77
CA VAL A 42 -0.88 -10.30 -23.53
C VAL A 42 0.00 -10.53 -22.31
N ALA A 43 0.71 -11.67 -22.26
CA ALA A 43 1.65 -11.94 -21.18
C ALA A 43 2.78 -10.90 -21.11
N SER A 44 3.26 -10.42 -22.27
CA SER A 44 4.28 -9.38 -22.34
C SER A 44 3.78 -8.02 -21.84
N GLN A 45 2.54 -7.64 -22.18
CA GLN A 45 1.95 -6.39 -21.71
C GLN A 45 1.75 -6.42 -20.19
N LEU A 46 1.21 -7.53 -19.68
CA LEU A 46 1.02 -7.72 -18.25
C LEU A 46 2.36 -7.72 -17.49
N SER A 47 3.40 -8.36 -18.02
CA SER A 47 4.71 -8.38 -17.35
C SER A 47 5.35 -6.99 -17.29
N SER A 48 5.22 -6.19 -18.35
CA SER A 48 5.67 -4.79 -18.35
C SER A 48 4.90 -3.94 -17.34
N ALA A 49 3.58 -4.11 -17.26
CA ALA A 49 2.76 -3.41 -16.27
C ALA A 49 3.17 -3.77 -14.84
N LEU A 50 3.35 -5.07 -14.56
CA LEU A 50 3.81 -5.57 -13.26
C LEU A 50 5.19 -5.05 -12.90
N LEU A 51 6.13 -5.00 -13.84
CA LEU A 51 7.45 -4.41 -13.63
C LEU A 51 7.36 -2.95 -13.17
N LEU A 52 6.57 -2.13 -13.87
CA LEU A 52 6.39 -0.72 -13.50
C LEU A 52 5.80 -0.56 -12.10
N ASN A 53 4.83 -1.41 -11.74
CA ASN A 53 4.26 -1.42 -10.39
C ASN A 53 5.29 -1.85 -9.34
N CYS A 54 6.07 -2.91 -9.59
CA CYS A 54 7.13 -3.36 -8.68
C CYS A 54 8.19 -2.29 -8.44
N LEU A 55 8.64 -1.60 -9.49
CA LEU A 55 9.61 -0.52 -9.37
C LEU A 55 9.07 0.64 -8.55
N GLN A 56 7.80 1.01 -8.75
CA GLN A 56 7.18 2.06 -7.96
C GLN A 56 7.08 1.67 -6.47
N VAL A 57 6.55 0.48 -6.17
CA VAL A 57 6.44 0.00 -4.79
C VAL A 57 7.83 -0.10 -4.12
N TRP A 58 8.84 -0.57 -4.86
CA TRP A 58 10.22 -0.62 -4.36
C TRP A 58 10.77 0.77 -4.02
N ASN A 59 10.58 1.75 -4.90
CA ASN A 59 11.00 3.13 -4.67
C ASN A 59 10.31 3.72 -3.44
N TYR A 60 9.00 3.47 -3.29
CA TYR A 60 8.26 3.89 -2.11
C TYR A 60 8.84 3.29 -0.82
N LEU A 61 9.06 1.98 -0.77
CA LEU A 61 9.62 1.31 0.41
C LEU A 61 11.02 1.82 0.77
N LYS A 62 11.85 2.11 -0.24
CA LYS A 62 13.19 2.69 -0.03
C LYS A 62 13.12 4.08 0.60
N GLU A 63 12.28 4.94 0.06
CA GLU A 63 12.18 6.32 0.53
C GLU A 63 11.57 6.38 1.93
N TYR A 64 10.45 5.68 2.13
CA TYR A 64 9.75 5.67 3.41
C TYR A 64 10.55 4.96 4.51
N GLY A 65 11.29 3.90 4.16
CA GLY A 65 12.19 3.21 5.09
C GLY A 65 13.36 4.07 5.58
N ASN A 66 13.78 5.06 4.78
CA ASN A 66 14.85 5.98 5.15
C ASN A 66 14.33 7.23 5.88
N ALA A 67 13.18 7.77 5.45
CA ALA A 67 12.66 9.04 5.94
C ALA A 67 11.86 8.94 7.24
N ALA A 68 11.11 7.85 7.47
CA ALA A 68 10.15 7.77 8.57
C ALA A 68 10.75 7.27 9.90
N GLY A 69 12.07 7.11 10.02
CA GLY A 69 12.72 6.47 11.17
C GLY A 69 12.32 5.00 11.40
N ARG A 70 11.36 4.46 10.61
CA ARG A 70 10.92 3.07 10.59
C ARG A 70 11.90 2.26 9.75
N THR A 71 12.93 1.76 10.41
CA THR A 71 13.91 0.90 9.74
C THR A 71 13.28 -0.46 9.46
N PHE A 72 12.86 -0.69 8.22
CA PHE A 72 12.57 -2.05 7.76
C PHE A 72 13.80 -2.93 8.03
N PRO A 73 13.63 -4.21 8.42
CA PRO A 73 14.77 -5.07 8.67
C PRO A 73 15.68 -5.12 7.44
N ALA A 74 16.96 -4.77 7.62
CA ALA A 74 17.91 -4.65 6.52
C ALA A 74 18.02 -5.94 5.69
N GLU A 75 17.90 -7.09 6.36
CA GLU A 75 17.90 -8.39 5.69
C GLU A 75 16.69 -8.57 4.78
N THR A 76 15.49 -8.21 5.24
CA THR A 76 14.25 -8.29 4.46
C THR A 76 14.31 -7.38 3.24
N MET A 77 14.79 -6.14 3.41
CA MET A 77 15.00 -5.20 2.29
C MET A 77 16.00 -5.74 1.28
N ARG A 78 17.10 -6.35 1.74
CA ARG A 78 18.11 -6.96 0.88
C ARG A 78 17.53 -8.12 0.08
N GLN A 79 16.80 -9.03 0.73
CA GLN A 79 16.13 -10.17 0.08
C GLN A 79 15.12 -9.71 -0.96
N LEU A 80 14.28 -8.72 -0.62
CA LEU A 80 13.27 -8.16 -1.51
C LEU A 80 13.93 -7.50 -2.75
N SER A 81 15.02 -6.76 -2.54
CA SER A 81 15.81 -6.17 -3.63
C SER A 81 16.41 -7.22 -4.56
N ALA A 82 16.92 -8.33 -3.99
CA ALA A 82 17.51 -9.41 -4.75
C ALA A 82 16.45 -10.15 -5.58
N ARG A 83 15.26 -10.40 -5.01
CA ARG A 83 14.12 -10.99 -5.73
C ARG A 83 13.70 -10.13 -6.92
N LEU A 84 13.55 -8.82 -6.71
CA LEU A 84 13.20 -7.89 -7.79
C LEU A 84 14.28 -7.89 -8.90
N ALA A 85 15.55 -7.79 -8.52
CA ALA A 85 16.66 -7.82 -9.47
C ALA A 85 16.70 -9.15 -10.26
N ASN A 86 16.43 -10.29 -9.60
CA ASN A 86 16.35 -11.59 -10.26
C ASN A 86 15.16 -11.67 -11.24
N ALA A 87 14.01 -11.09 -10.88
CA ALA A 87 12.83 -11.05 -11.74
C ALA A 87 13.07 -10.17 -12.97
N VAL A 88 13.67 -8.98 -12.81
CA VAL A 88 14.07 -8.08 -13.90
C VAL A 88 15.06 -8.76 -14.86
N ARG A 89 16.12 -9.39 -14.34
CA ARG A 89 17.07 -10.12 -15.20
C ARG A 89 16.40 -11.24 -16.00
N ARG A 90 15.45 -11.96 -15.39
CA ARG A 90 14.67 -12.99 -16.09
C ARG A 90 13.74 -12.40 -17.15
N HIS A 91 13.11 -11.26 -16.88
CA HIS A 91 12.28 -10.53 -17.83
C HIS A 91 13.09 -10.10 -19.06
N GLU A 92 14.24 -9.45 -18.86
CA GLU A 92 15.14 -9.03 -19.94
C GLU A 92 15.63 -10.22 -20.79
N ALA A 93 15.94 -11.35 -20.15
CA ALA A 93 16.37 -12.56 -20.84
C ALA A 93 15.29 -13.16 -21.76
N VAL A 94 14.00 -12.81 -21.60
CA VAL A 94 12.94 -13.22 -22.54
C VAL A 94 13.00 -12.44 -23.85
N PHE A 95 13.49 -11.21 -23.83
CA PHE A 95 13.60 -10.33 -25.00
C PHE A 95 14.97 -10.38 -25.68
N GLN A 96 15.99 -10.96 -25.03
CA GLN A 96 17.27 -11.19 -25.67
C GLN A 96 17.09 -12.16 -26.86
N PRO A 97 17.65 -11.85 -28.04
CA PRO A 97 17.61 -12.75 -29.18
C PRO A 97 18.31 -14.04 -28.81
N SER A 98 17.55 -15.12 -28.65
CA SER A 98 18.10 -16.44 -28.41
C SER A 98 18.77 -16.89 -29.70
N VAL A 99 20.04 -17.31 -29.62
CA VAL A 99 20.82 -17.87 -30.75
C VAL A 99 20.11 -19.06 -31.44
N LYS A 100 19.06 -19.61 -30.82
CA LYS A 100 18.17 -20.62 -31.40
C LYS A 100 16.87 -19.95 -31.87
N ASP A 101 16.86 -19.50 -33.13
CA ASP A 101 15.76 -18.87 -33.89
C ASP A 101 14.50 -19.76 -34.11
N GLY A 102 14.20 -20.66 -33.18
CA GLY A 102 13.07 -21.59 -33.24
C GLY A 102 12.32 -21.72 -31.92
N GLU A 103 12.41 -20.72 -31.04
CA GLU A 103 11.71 -20.80 -29.76
C GLU A 103 10.19 -20.71 -29.95
N GLY A 104 9.51 -21.85 -29.84
CA GLY A 104 8.06 -21.94 -30.00
C GLY A 104 7.32 -20.95 -29.10
N VAL A 105 6.25 -20.37 -29.64
CA VAL A 105 5.37 -19.37 -28.98
C VAL A 105 4.99 -19.78 -27.56
N GLU A 106 4.69 -21.06 -27.37
CA GLU A 106 4.31 -21.65 -26.09
C GLU A 106 5.42 -21.56 -25.03
N LYS A 107 6.69 -21.75 -25.42
CA LYS A 107 7.82 -21.65 -24.48
C LYS A 107 8.06 -20.20 -24.06
N ARG A 108 7.89 -19.25 -24.98
CA ARG A 108 7.95 -17.81 -24.68
C ARG A 108 6.83 -17.39 -23.74
N PHE A 109 5.61 -17.88 -23.99
CA PHE A 109 4.46 -17.65 -23.11
C PHE A 109 4.73 -18.17 -21.68
N ARG A 110 5.19 -19.42 -21.54
CA ARG A 110 5.53 -19.98 -20.22
C ARG A 110 6.62 -19.20 -19.48
N ARG A 111 7.67 -18.77 -20.18
CA ARG A 111 8.70 -17.90 -19.57
C ARG A 111 8.08 -16.60 -19.08
N MET A 112 7.25 -15.95 -19.90
CA MET A 112 6.61 -14.68 -19.53
C MET A 112 5.65 -14.84 -18.36
N ALA A 113 4.84 -15.90 -18.33
CA ALA A 113 3.96 -16.22 -17.22
C ALA A 113 4.75 -16.47 -15.91
N SER A 114 5.92 -17.12 -16.00
CA SER A 114 6.79 -17.33 -14.84
C SER A 114 7.30 -15.99 -14.28
N VAL A 115 7.68 -15.05 -15.15
CA VAL A 115 8.11 -13.70 -14.76
C VAL A 115 6.97 -12.92 -14.11
N CYS A 116 5.75 -12.98 -14.65
CA CYS A 116 4.58 -12.37 -14.02
C CYS A 116 4.33 -12.91 -12.61
N THR A 117 4.57 -14.21 -12.39
CA THR A 117 4.42 -14.84 -11.07
C THR A 117 5.45 -14.31 -10.09
N GLU A 118 6.71 -14.15 -10.51
CA GLU A 118 7.79 -13.60 -9.67
C GLU A 118 7.52 -12.15 -9.27
N TYR A 119 6.99 -11.32 -10.18
CA TYR A 119 6.58 -9.96 -9.84
C TYR A 119 5.44 -9.91 -8.84
N ARG A 120 4.44 -10.79 -8.99
CA ARG A 120 3.33 -10.87 -8.01
C ARG A 120 3.83 -11.29 -6.63
N LEU A 121 4.70 -12.30 -6.56
CA LEU A 121 5.31 -12.72 -5.30
C LEU A 121 6.10 -11.59 -4.64
N PHE A 122 6.88 -10.82 -5.43
CA PHE A 122 7.55 -9.63 -4.92
C PHE A 122 6.55 -8.61 -4.37
N LEU A 123 5.45 -8.33 -5.10
CA LEU A 123 4.44 -7.37 -4.66
C LEU A 123 3.76 -7.83 -3.38
N ASP A 124 3.37 -9.10 -3.28
CA ASP A 124 2.72 -9.64 -2.08
C ASP A 124 3.63 -9.48 -0.84
N GLU A 125 4.93 -9.80 -0.98
CA GLU A 125 5.93 -9.62 0.09
C GLU A 125 6.15 -8.14 0.43
N ALA A 126 6.28 -7.28 -0.58
CA ALA A 126 6.48 -5.84 -0.41
C ALA A 126 5.30 -5.15 0.28
N LEU A 127 4.07 -5.54 -0.11
CA LEU A 127 2.84 -5.02 0.47
C LEU A 127 2.63 -5.52 1.89
N ALA A 128 2.93 -6.79 2.17
CA ALA A 128 2.90 -7.31 3.53
C ALA A 128 3.88 -6.56 4.45
N LEU A 129 5.08 -6.25 3.95
CA LEU A 129 6.07 -5.45 4.69
C LEU A 129 5.55 -4.02 4.96
N GLY A 130 4.99 -3.36 3.94
CA GLY A 130 4.40 -2.03 4.08
C GLY A 130 3.23 -1.98 5.06
N GLN A 131 2.30 -2.94 4.94
CA GLN A 131 1.16 -3.09 5.84
C GLN A 131 1.61 -3.30 7.29
N ALA A 132 2.57 -4.19 7.53
CA ALA A 132 3.11 -4.44 8.86
C ALA A 132 3.74 -3.19 9.51
N ALA A 133 4.40 -2.34 8.70
CA ALA A 133 4.97 -1.09 9.18
C ALA A 133 3.91 0.01 9.43
N TRP A 134 2.74 -0.06 8.80
CA TRP A 134 1.67 0.90 9.00
C TRP A 134 0.70 0.53 10.12
N THR A 135 0.55 -0.76 10.42
CA THR A 135 -0.36 -1.23 11.48
C THR A 135 0.26 -1.18 12.88
N GLN A 136 1.47 -0.65 13.05
CA GLN A 136 2.03 -0.39 14.38
C GLN A 136 1.33 0.82 14.98
N PHE A 137 0.20 0.58 15.62
CA PHE A 137 -0.40 1.55 16.52
C PHE A 137 0.43 1.56 17.81
N ASP A 138 0.67 2.75 18.34
CA ASP A 138 1.25 2.86 19.68
C ASP A 138 0.21 2.39 20.71
N ASP A 139 0.42 1.19 21.23
CA ASP A 139 -0.48 0.54 22.18
C ASP A 139 -0.74 1.41 23.42
N GLY A 140 0.26 2.20 23.85
CA GLY A 140 0.15 3.08 25.00
C GLY A 140 -0.82 4.24 24.77
N PHE A 141 -0.66 4.93 23.64
CA PHE A 141 -1.58 6.02 23.28
C PHE A 141 -2.99 5.51 22.96
N MET A 142 -3.12 4.32 22.37
CA MET A 142 -4.43 3.73 22.09
C MET A 142 -5.19 3.40 23.39
N ILE A 143 -4.54 2.76 24.36
CA ILE A 143 -5.14 2.48 25.68
C ILE A 143 -5.53 3.78 26.38
N GLY A 144 -4.66 4.81 26.31
CA GLY A 144 -4.96 6.14 26.85
C GLY A 144 -6.21 6.76 26.23
N GLY A 145 -6.34 6.70 24.90
CA GLY A 145 -7.53 7.18 24.19
C GLY A 145 -8.81 6.43 24.57
N ILE A 146 -8.74 5.10 24.68
CA ILE A 146 -9.88 4.25 25.10
C ILE A 146 -10.28 4.59 26.55
N ALA A 147 -9.32 4.70 27.46
CA ALA A 147 -9.57 5.05 28.85
C ALA A 147 -10.24 6.43 28.98
N LEU A 148 -9.79 7.40 28.19
CA LEU A 148 -10.38 8.74 28.13
C LEU A 148 -11.83 8.70 27.61
N LEU A 149 -12.10 7.94 26.55
CA LEU A 149 -13.45 7.75 26.02
C LEU A 149 -14.39 7.11 27.04
N ILE A 150 -13.92 6.10 27.78
CA ILE A 150 -14.69 5.46 28.86
C ILE A 150 -14.99 6.46 29.97
N ALA A 151 -13.99 7.23 30.41
CA ALA A 151 -14.16 8.23 31.46
C ALA A 151 -15.14 9.33 31.06
N ALA A 152 -15.01 9.89 29.84
CA ALA A 152 -15.92 10.89 29.30
C ALA A 152 -17.36 10.37 29.22
N THR A 153 -17.54 9.15 28.71
CA THR A 153 -18.85 8.49 28.62
C THR A 153 -19.46 8.24 30.01
N ALA A 154 -18.66 7.79 30.97
CA ALA A 154 -19.10 7.59 32.35
C ALA A 154 -19.55 8.90 33.02
N VAL A 155 -18.81 10.00 32.82
CA VAL A 155 -19.19 11.32 33.33
C VAL A 155 -20.53 11.77 32.75
N LEU A 156 -20.72 11.64 31.43
CA LEU A 156 -21.99 11.98 30.76
C LEU A 156 -23.14 11.11 31.26
N PHE A 157 -22.89 9.81 31.45
CA PHE A 157 -23.90 8.87 31.95
C PHE A 157 -24.31 9.18 33.40
N ILE A 158 -23.35 9.41 34.29
CA ILE A 158 -23.61 9.80 35.69
C ILE A 158 -24.37 11.13 35.76
N PHE A 159 -24.00 12.09 34.91
CA PHE A 159 -24.69 13.37 34.80
C PHE A 159 -26.14 13.19 34.34
N ALA A 160 -26.38 12.36 33.33
CA ALA A 160 -27.73 12.05 32.86
C ALA A 160 -28.59 11.39 33.95
N LEU A 161 -28.03 10.45 34.70
CA LEU A 161 -28.72 9.81 35.83
C LEU A 161 -29.04 10.80 36.96
N ARG A 162 -28.12 11.71 37.29
CA ARG A 162 -28.34 12.72 38.34
C ARG A 162 -29.35 13.80 37.94
N ASN A 163 -29.40 14.17 36.65
CA ASN A 163 -30.29 15.23 36.16
C ASN A 163 -31.67 14.74 35.71
N GLY A 164 -31.95 13.43 35.80
CA GLY A 164 -33.16 12.77 35.32
C GLY A 164 -34.50 13.22 35.93
N ARG A 165 -34.55 14.26 36.78
CA ARG A 165 -35.82 14.87 37.26
C ARG A 165 -35.84 16.41 37.39
N GLY A 166 -34.88 17.14 36.82
CA GLY A 166 -34.97 18.62 36.73
C GLY A 166 -33.69 19.42 36.98
N GLY A 167 -32.51 18.89 36.66
CA GLY A 167 -31.23 19.60 36.85
C GLY A 167 -30.89 20.60 35.73
N PRO A 168 -30.00 21.59 36.00
CA PRO A 168 -29.82 22.79 35.19
C PRO A 168 -29.21 22.50 33.81
N LYS A 169 -29.60 23.31 32.83
CA LYS A 169 -29.02 23.36 31.48
C LYS A 169 -27.58 23.90 31.55
N LEU A 170 -26.60 23.07 31.92
CA LEU A 170 -25.21 23.43 31.63
C LEU A 170 -25.02 23.45 30.11
N PRO A 171 -24.32 24.45 29.55
CA PRO A 171 -24.02 24.45 28.13
C PRO A 171 -23.12 23.24 27.90
N ALA A 172 -23.56 22.25 27.12
CA ALA A 172 -22.74 21.08 26.76
C ALA A 172 -21.49 21.45 25.92
N ILE A 173 -21.37 22.72 25.57
CA ILE A 173 -20.44 23.30 24.62
C ILE A 173 -18.98 23.38 25.16
N PRO A 174 -18.67 23.84 26.40
CA PRO A 174 -17.28 23.99 26.85
C PRO A 174 -16.58 22.66 27.12
N LEU A 175 -17.29 21.65 27.66
CA LEU A 175 -16.72 20.32 27.89
C LEU A 175 -16.46 19.57 26.57
N GLY A 176 -17.38 19.68 25.62
CA GLY A 176 -17.17 19.17 24.26
C GLY A 176 -15.98 19.86 23.58
N LEU A 177 -15.83 21.18 23.73
CA LEU A 177 -14.72 21.94 23.16
C LEU A 177 -13.35 21.58 23.76
N VAL A 178 -13.26 21.28 25.06
CA VAL A 178 -12.00 20.83 25.68
C VAL A 178 -11.61 19.43 25.17
N GLY A 179 -12.58 18.52 25.02
CA GLY A 179 -12.36 17.22 24.40
C GLY A 179 -11.96 17.33 22.93
N LEU A 180 -12.61 18.22 22.17
CA LEU A 180 -12.29 18.49 20.76
C LEU A 180 -10.89 19.09 20.61
N TRP A 181 -10.49 20.00 21.52
CA TRP A 181 -9.16 20.62 21.51
C TRP A 181 -8.06 19.60 21.80
N TYR A 182 -8.27 18.69 22.77
CA TYR A 182 -7.32 17.63 23.08
C TYR A 182 -7.21 16.58 21.97
N ALA A 183 -8.34 16.20 21.36
CA ALA A 183 -8.36 15.32 20.19
C ALA A 183 -7.68 15.96 18.96
N SER A 184 -7.85 17.27 18.77
CA SER A 184 -7.17 18.04 17.71
C SER A 184 -5.65 18.14 17.96
N ALA A 185 -5.20 18.24 19.21
CA ALA A 185 -3.78 18.26 19.54
C ALA A 185 -3.11 16.90 19.25
N PHE A 186 -3.79 15.79 19.53
CA PHE A 186 -3.35 14.44 19.17
C PHE A 186 -3.36 14.20 17.66
N SER A 187 -4.39 14.69 16.96
CA SER A 187 -4.49 14.59 15.50
C SER A 187 -3.40 15.37 14.78
N ASN A 188 -2.91 16.48 15.36
CA ASN A 188 -1.85 17.29 14.76
C ASN A 188 -0.46 16.68 14.91
N SER A 189 -0.23 15.78 15.86
CA SER A 189 1.06 15.09 16.00
C SER A 189 1.42 14.28 14.76
N TYR A 190 0.43 13.74 14.04
CA TYR A 190 0.63 13.01 12.79
C TYR A 190 1.07 13.90 11.61
N ILE A 191 0.72 15.20 11.62
CA ILE A 191 1.04 16.15 10.52
C ILE A 191 2.43 16.80 10.74
N VAL A 192 2.89 16.89 11.99
CA VAL A 192 4.23 17.43 12.30
C VAL A 192 5.32 16.49 11.79
N GLU A 193 5.07 15.18 11.80
CA GLU A 193 6.00 14.16 11.25
C GLU A 193 6.09 14.20 9.71
N GLU A 194 5.07 14.69 9.00
CA GLU A 194 5.11 14.88 7.53
C GLU A 194 5.96 16.09 7.10
N LYS A 195 6.07 17.13 7.93
CA LYS A 195 6.79 18.37 7.58
C LYS A 195 8.30 18.30 7.80
N GLU A 196 8.80 17.32 8.55
CA GLU A 196 10.25 17.10 8.68
C GLU A 196 10.81 16.22 7.54
N VAL A 197 9.94 15.72 6.65
CA VAL A 197 10.29 14.82 5.53
C VAL A 197 10.23 15.53 4.16
N SER A 198 9.92 16.83 4.11
CA SER A 198 9.92 17.64 2.87
C SER A 198 11.13 18.55 2.75
#